data_AF-A0A800FK85-F1
#
_entry.id   AF-A0A800FK85-F1
#
_cell.length_a   1.000
_cell.length_b   1.000
_cell.length_c   1.000
_cell.angle_alpha   90.00
_cell.angle_beta   90.00
_cell.angle_gamma   90.00
#
_symmetry.space_group_name_H-M   'P 1'
#
loop_
_entity.id
_entity.type
_entity.pdbx_description
1 polymer ?
#
loop_
_entity_poly.entity_id
_entity_poly.type
_entity_poly.pdbx_seq_one_letter_code
_entity_poly.pdbx_strand_id
1 'polypeptide(L)'
;QILAVVVFAVGGLSYYNNTDNIKMESASHLAGRAQNIFINGNLDEAIVKFERVLADYPNTPGAAQSLVYLLNDAMTKNDIEEAKRLLNENDGYINDPHVLAAIYKLQGDISLTEADFSTALKYFHKAENIAEENPVRAGFQLDIAATLLAQNNYENALQTLEEIIDNEDVGFNEKNIAEELIAYTKQKMGI
;
A
#
# COMPACT_ATOMS: atom_id res chain seq x y z
N GLN A 1 3.10 37.65 34.28
CA GLN A 1 3.30 37.50 32.82
C GLN A 1 3.35 36.03 32.36
N ILE A 2 3.83 35.08 33.18
CA ILE A 2 3.88 33.64 32.84
C ILE A 2 2.48 32.99 32.64
N LEU A 3 1.48 33.36 33.45
CA LEU A 3 0.14 32.76 33.38
C LEU A 3 -0.60 33.01 32.04
N ALA A 4 -0.42 34.20 31.46
CA ALA A 4 -1.04 34.56 30.18
C ALA A 4 -0.46 33.74 29.02
N VAL A 5 0.85 33.49 29.02
CA VAL A 5 1.54 32.66 28.02
C VAL A 5 1.02 31.22 28.05
N VAL A 6 0.80 30.65 29.24
CA VAL A 6 0.24 29.30 29.40
C VAL A 6 -1.21 29.22 28.89
N VAL A 7 -2.04 30.22 29.15
CA VAL A 7 -3.44 30.24 28.67
C VAL A 7 -3.51 30.38 27.14
N PHE A 8 -2.66 31.20 26.53
CA PHE A 8 -2.57 31.28 25.06
C PHE A 8 -2.02 29.99 24.45
N ALA A 9 -1.04 29.34 25.09
CA ALA A 9 -0.52 28.06 24.64
C ALA A 9 -1.59 26.95 24.73
N VAL A 10 -2.29 26.84 25.86
CA VAL A 10 -3.35 25.83 26.05
C VAL A 10 -4.56 26.12 25.16
N GLY A 11 -4.97 27.39 25.00
CA GLY A 11 -6.03 27.79 24.09
C GLY A 11 -5.69 27.55 22.62
N GLY A 12 -4.44 27.84 22.22
CA GLY A 12 -3.92 27.55 20.89
C GLY A 12 -3.85 26.06 20.59
N LEU A 13 -3.36 25.24 21.54
CA LEU A 13 -3.33 23.78 21.43
C LEU A 13 -4.75 23.19 21.36
N SER A 14 -5.68 23.68 22.18
CA SER A 14 -7.07 23.24 22.18
C SER A 14 -7.78 23.57 20.86
N TYR A 15 -7.60 24.80 20.35
CA TYR A 15 -8.15 25.22 19.06
C TYR A 15 -7.55 24.43 17.89
N TYR A 16 -6.24 24.19 17.91
CA TYR A 16 -5.54 23.39 16.91
C TYR A 16 -6.05 21.95 16.90
N ASN A 17 -6.10 21.30 18.06
CA ASN A 17 -6.62 19.93 18.20
C ASN A 17 -8.08 19.82 17.77
N ASN A 18 -8.92 20.82 18.09
CA ASN A 18 -10.32 20.81 17.66
C ASN A 18 -10.47 20.97 16.14
N THR A 19 -9.61 21.79 15.51
CA THR A 19 -9.63 22.01 14.06
C THR A 19 -9.17 20.77 13.30
N ASP A 20 -8.15 20.08 13.79
CA ASP A 20 -7.66 18.83 13.19
C ASP A 20 -8.69 17.70 13.32
N ASN A 21 -9.37 17.59 14.47
CA ASN A 21 -10.46 16.64 14.65
C ASN A 21 -11.62 16.90 13.67
N ILE A 22 -12.02 18.16 13.48
CA ILE A 22 -13.09 18.52 12.52
C ILE A 22 -12.67 18.16 11.09
N LYS A 23 -11.41 18.38 10.70
CA LYS A 23 -10.89 17.98 9.38
C LYS A 23 -10.94 16.47 9.21
N MET A 24 -10.47 15.70 10.20
CA MET A 24 -10.49 14.23 10.17
C MET A 24 -11.90 13.67 10.04
N GLU A 25 -12.86 14.20 10.80
CA GLU A 25 -14.27 13.79 10.76
C GLU A 25 -14.90 14.14 9.40
N SER A 26 -14.67 15.36 8.92
CA SER A 26 -15.16 15.82 7.62
C SER A 26 -14.65 14.92 6.49
N ALA A 27 -13.34 14.67 6.44
CA ALA A 27 -12.72 13.82 5.44
C ALA A 27 -13.31 12.42 5.43
N SER A 28 -13.45 11.81 6.61
CA SER A 28 -14.02 10.47 6.77
C SER A 28 -15.48 10.41 6.31
N HIS A 29 -16.29 11.41 6.67
CA HIS A 29 -17.68 11.47 6.26
C HIS A 29 -17.82 11.69 4.73
N LEU A 30 -17.00 12.55 4.12
CA LEU A 30 -17.00 12.76 2.68
C LEU A 30 -16.55 11.50 1.92
N ALA A 31 -15.47 10.85 2.36
CA ALA A 31 -14.99 9.59 1.79
C ALA A 31 -16.06 8.47 1.91
N GLY A 32 -16.72 8.36 3.06
CA GLY A 32 -17.82 7.39 3.25
C GLY A 32 -19.01 7.62 2.31
N ARG A 33 -19.36 8.89 2.03
CA ARG A 33 -20.39 9.19 1.02
C ARG A 33 -19.95 8.83 -0.39
N ALA A 34 -18.70 9.14 -0.74
CA ALA A 34 -18.12 8.76 -2.04
C ALA A 34 -18.12 7.23 -2.22
N GLN A 35 -17.76 6.48 -1.18
CA GLN A 35 -17.83 5.02 -1.17
C GLN A 35 -19.25 4.50 -1.38
N ASN A 36 -20.26 5.07 -0.73
CA ASN A 36 -21.65 4.65 -0.97
C ASN A 36 -22.08 4.88 -2.43
N ILE A 37 -21.63 5.97 -3.04
CA ILE A 37 -21.91 6.28 -4.45
C ILE A 37 -21.20 5.27 -5.37
N PHE A 38 -19.96 4.93 -5.05
CA PHE A 38 -19.18 3.90 -5.76
C PHE A 38 -19.90 2.54 -5.71
N ILE A 39 -20.33 2.12 -4.51
CA ILE A 39 -21.07 0.86 -4.31
C ILE A 39 -22.39 0.84 -5.08
N ASN A 40 -23.06 2.00 -5.21
CA ASN A 40 -24.28 2.14 -6.00
C ASN A 40 -24.02 2.19 -7.53
N GLY A 41 -22.78 2.04 -7.96
CA GLY A 41 -22.39 1.95 -9.38
C GLY A 41 -22.23 3.29 -10.09
N ASN A 42 -22.40 4.42 -9.40
CA ASN A 42 -22.13 5.74 -9.99
C ASN A 42 -20.64 6.09 -9.87
N LEU A 43 -19.82 5.38 -10.65
CA LEU A 43 -18.36 5.41 -10.51
C LEU A 43 -17.79 6.82 -10.75
N ASP A 44 -18.16 7.49 -11.85
CA ASP A 44 -17.61 8.81 -12.18
C ASP A 44 -17.88 9.85 -11.09
N GLU A 45 -19.09 9.87 -10.51
CA GLU A 45 -19.41 10.78 -9.41
C GLU A 45 -18.59 10.44 -8.16
N ALA A 46 -18.39 9.15 -7.88
CA ALA A 46 -17.59 8.72 -6.72
C ALA A 46 -16.13 9.14 -6.88
N ILE A 47 -15.54 8.94 -8.06
CA ILE A 47 -14.15 9.32 -8.37
C ILE A 47 -13.93 10.82 -8.12
N VAL A 48 -14.79 11.69 -8.67
CA VAL A 48 -14.72 13.15 -8.44
C VAL A 48 -14.79 13.50 -6.95
N LYS A 49 -15.57 12.77 -6.17
CA LYS A 49 -15.66 13.00 -4.71
C LYS A 49 -14.43 12.51 -3.97
N PHE A 50 -13.84 11.39 -4.36
CA PHE A 50 -12.59 10.90 -3.79
C PHE A 50 -11.42 11.86 -4.10
N GLU A 51 -11.30 12.34 -5.34
CA GLU A 51 -10.31 13.36 -5.73
C GLU A 51 -10.42 14.61 -4.86
N ARG A 52 -11.66 15.06 -4.63
CA ARG A 52 -11.93 16.21 -3.76
C ARG A 52 -11.49 15.96 -2.32
N VAL A 53 -11.70 14.77 -1.78
CA VAL A 53 -11.24 14.46 -0.41
C VAL A 53 -9.72 14.51 -0.32
N LEU A 54 -9.00 13.98 -1.30
CA LEU A 54 -7.54 14.08 -1.37
C LEU A 54 -7.06 15.53 -1.40
N ALA A 55 -7.68 16.36 -2.25
CA ALA A 55 -7.28 17.75 -2.41
C ALA A 55 -7.62 18.62 -1.19
N ASP A 56 -8.83 18.50 -0.65
CA ASP A 56 -9.34 19.38 0.42
C ASP A 56 -8.86 18.93 1.82
N TYR A 57 -8.57 17.64 2.01
CA TYR A 57 -8.24 17.04 3.30
C TYR A 57 -7.03 16.09 3.27
N PRO A 58 -5.86 16.54 2.77
CA PRO A 58 -4.66 15.70 2.73
C PRO A 58 -4.25 15.24 4.13
N ASN A 59 -3.50 14.14 4.22
CA ASN A 59 -2.98 13.57 5.48
C ASN A 59 -4.06 13.13 6.48
N THR A 60 -5.28 12.86 6.02
CA THR A 60 -6.37 12.32 6.86
C THR A 60 -6.67 10.86 6.52
N PRO A 61 -7.29 10.09 7.44
CA PRO A 61 -7.76 8.73 7.13
C PRO A 61 -8.72 8.68 5.93
N GLY A 62 -9.61 9.69 5.80
CA GLY A 62 -10.50 9.80 4.64
C GLY A 62 -9.76 10.03 3.33
N ALA A 63 -8.65 10.79 3.34
CA ALA A 63 -7.77 10.93 2.18
C ALA A 63 -7.05 9.62 1.85
N ALA A 64 -6.50 8.91 2.84
CA ALA A 64 -5.88 7.59 2.61
C ALA A 64 -6.89 6.58 2.01
N GLN A 65 -8.12 6.56 2.52
CA GLN A 65 -9.20 5.74 1.95
C GLN A 65 -9.52 6.14 0.51
N SER A 66 -9.63 7.45 0.24
CA SER A 66 -9.92 7.97 -1.10
C SER A 66 -8.82 7.60 -2.10
N LEU A 67 -7.56 7.67 -1.69
CA LEU A 67 -6.41 7.24 -2.49
C LEU A 67 -6.54 5.78 -2.93
N VAL A 68 -6.91 4.88 -2.01
CA VAL A 68 -7.08 3.46 -2.32
C VAL A 68 -8.13 3.23 -3.42
N TYR A 69 -9.26 3.94 -3.36
CA TYR A 69 -10.30 3.83 -4.39
C TYR A 69 -9.83 4.37 -5.74
N LEU A 70 -9.14 5.50 -5.75
CA LEU A 70 -8.62 6.11 -6.99
C LEU A 70 -7.54 5.24 -7.63
N LEU A 71 -6.63 4.68 -6.83
CA LEU A 71 -5.63 3.72 -7.31
C LEU A 71 -6.27 2.46 -7.86
N ASN A 72 -7.30 1.92 -7.19
CA ASN A 72 -8.04 0.77 -7.69
C ASN A 72 -8.72 1.07 -9.04
N ASP A 73 -9.32 2.25 -9.19
CA ASP A 73 -9.93 2.67 -10.46
C ASP A 73 -8.88 2.78 -11.58
N ALA A 74 -7.77 3.47 -11.32
CA ALA A 74 -6.66 3.61 -12.27
C ALA A 74 -6.12 2.24 -12.69
N MET A 75 -5.86 1.34 -11.74
CA MET A 75 -5.38 -0.02 -12.02
C MET A 75 -6.39 -0.86 -12.78
N THR A 76 -7.69 -0.76 -12.47
CA THR A 76 -8.76 -1.48 -13.19
C THR A 76 -8.86 -1.01 -14.65
N LYS A 77 -8.61 0.27 -14.90
CA LYS A 77 -8.56 0.86 -16.24
C LYS A 77 -7.22 0.66 -16.96
N ASN A 78 -6.26 0.01 -16.31
CA ASN A 78 -4.89 -0.12 -16.77
C ASN A 78 -4.23 1.25 -17.08
N ASP A 79 -4.62 2.28 -16.33
CA ASP A 79 -4.06 3.63 -16.41
C ASP A 79 -2.89 3.76 -15.41
N ILE A 80 -1.76 3.19 -15.81
CA ILE A 80 -0.55 3.12 -14.97
C ILE A 80 0.02 4.51 -14.70
N GLU A 81 -0.13 5.46 -15.63
CA GLU A 81 0.35 6.82 -15.48
C GLU A 81 -0.44 7.57 -14.40
N GLU A 82 -1.76 7.42 -14.38
CA GLU A 82 -2.59 8.00 -13.33
C GLU A 82 -2.27 7.38 -11.95
N ALA A 83 -2.10 6.05 -11.89
CA ALA A 83 -1.70 5.39 -10.65
C ALA A 83 -0.37 5.95 -10.11
N LYS A 84 0.62 6.14 -10.98
CA LYS A 84 1.91 6.75 -10.61
C LYS A 84 1.77 8.20 -10.16
N ARG A 85 0.96 9.01 -10.86
CA ARG A 85 0.69 10.39 -10.48
C ARG A 85 0.11 10.45 -9.06
N LEU A 86 -0.93 9.65 -8.80
CA LEU A 86 -1.56 9.53 -7.49
C LEU A 86 -0.57 9.09 -6.41
N LEU A 87 0.27 8.09 -6.68
CA LEU A 87 1.29 7.62 -5.73
C LEU A 87 2.34 8.69 -5.42
N ASN A 88 2.82 9.42 -6.43
CA ASN A 88 3.85 10.44 -6.26
C ASN A 88 3.34 11.68 -5.52
N GLU A 89 2.11 12.13 -5.82
CA GLU A 89 1.52 13.29 -5.15
C GLU A 89 1.17 13.02 -3.68
N ASN A 90 1.07 11.74 -3.31
CA ASN A 90 0.59 11.31 -2.00
C ASN A 90 1.62 10.48 -1.21
N ASP A 91 2.90 10.59 -1.55
CA ASP A 91 3.99 9.91 -0.84
C ASP A 91 4.17 10.44 0.60
N GLY A 92 4.48 9.55 1.53
CA GLY A 92 4.95 9.91 2.87
C GLY A 92 3.91 10.29 3.93
N TYR A 93 2.60 10.19 3.68
CA TYR A 93 1.58 10.51 4.71
C TYR A 93 0.65 9.36 5.12
N ILE A 94 0.74 8.19 4.48
CA ILE A 94 -0.08 7.03 4.83
C ILE A 94 0.42 6.43 6.16
N ASN A 95 -0.37 6.63 7.22
CA ASN A 95 -0.02 6.20 8.58
C ASN A 95 -0.50 4.79 8.93
N ASP A 96 -1.50 4.28 8.22
CA ASP A 96 -2.01 2.92 8.46
C ASP A 96 -1.03 1.90 7.86
N PRO A 97 -0.44 0.99 8.66
CA PRO A 97 0.55 0.04 8.18
C PRO A 97 0.02 -0.92 7.10
N HIS A 98 -1.23 -1.35 7.20
CA HIS A 98 -1.81 -2.27 6.22
C HIS A 98 -2.03 -1.58 4.88
N VAL A 99 -2.55 -0.34 4.90
CA VAL A 99 -2.69 0.48 3.69
C VAL A 99 -1.31 0.78 3.11
N LEU A 100 -0.34 1.17 3.93
CA LEU A 100 1.02 1.49 3.48
C LEU A 100 1.70 0.27 2.82
N ALA A 101 1.58 -0.92 3.40
CA ALA A 101 2.10 -2.15 2.80
C ALA A 101 1.44 -2.45 1.45
N ALA A 102 0.12 -2.27 1.32
CA ALA A 102 -0.59 -2.44 0.05
C ALA A 102 -0.16 -1.41 -1.02
N ILE A 103 0.08 -0.16 -0.61
CA ILE A 103 0.62 0.89 -1.49
C ILE A 103 2.03 0.54 -1.97
N TYR A 104 2.90 0.06 -1.08
CA TYR A 104 4.22 -0.42 -1.48
C TYR A 104 4.14 -1.64 -2.39
N LYS A 105 3.25 -2.57 -2.14
CA LYS A 105 2.99 -3.68 -3.07
C LYS A 105 2.63 -3.16 -4.46
N LEU A 106 1.70 -2.20 -4.54
CA LEU A 106 1.29 -1.61 -5.82
C LEU A 106 2.45 -0.91 -6.55
N GLN A 107 3.28 -0.15 -5.83
CA GLN A 107 4.49 0.44 -6.40
C GLN A 107 5.46 -0.63 -6.93
N GLY A 108 5.58 -1.75 -6.23
CA GLY A 108 6.33 -2.91 -6.67
C GLY A 108 5.76 -3.53 -7.95
N ASP A 109 4.45 -3.79 -7.99
CA ASP A 109 3.73 -4.37 -9.13
C ASP A 109 3.86 -3.50 -10.39
N ILE A 110 3.72 -2.17 -10.24
CA ILE A 110 3.93 -1.21 -11.33
C ILE A 110 5.38 -1.30 -11.84
N SER A 111 6.37 -1.25 -10.94
CA SER A 111 7.79 -1.31 -11.31
C SER A 111 8.14 -2.63 -12.01
N LEU A 112 7.54 -3.74 -11.57
CA LEU A 112 7.71 -5.06 -12.18
C LEU A 112 7.16 -5.09 -13.61
N THR A 113 5.99 -4.48 -13.85
CA THR A 113 5.40 -4.34 -15.19
C THR A 113 6.31 -3.58 -16.15
N GLU A 114 7.11 -2.65 -15.63
CA GLU A 114 8.08 -1.87 -16.38
C GLU A 114 9.45 -2.55 -16.49
N ALA A 115 9.59 -3.77 -15.97
CA ALA A 115 10.85 -4.49 -15.84
C ALA A 115 11.93 -3.72 -15.03
N ASP A 116 11.56 -2.72 -14.24
CA ASP A 116 12.43 -2.13 -13.21
C ASP A 116 12.39 -3.00 -11.95
N PHE A 117 13.01 -4.17 -12.09
CA PHE A 117 13.09 -5.15 -11.04
C PHE A 117 13.79 -4.63 -9.77
N SER A 118 14.73 -3.67 -9.91
CA SER A 118 15.45 -3.12 -8.76
C SER A 118 14.51 -2.29 -7.86
N THR A 119 13.67 -1.46 -8.49
CA THR A 119 12.66 -0.68 -7.80
C THR A 119 11.52 -1.57 -7.31
N ALA A 120 11.13 -2.60 -8.07
CA ALA A 120 10.14 -3.59 -7.63
C ALA A 120 10.55 -4.25 -6.32
N LEU A 121 11.76 -4.84 -6.26
CA LEU A 121 12.29 -5.47 -5.05
C LEU A 121 12.37 -4.49 -3.87
N LYS A 122 12.82 -3.26 -4.12
CA LYS A 122 12.88 -2.22 -3.08
C LYS A 122 11.50 -1.99 -2.44
N TYR A 123 10.44 -1.92 -3.24
CA TYR A 123 9.10 -1.69 -2.71
C TYR A 123 8.48 -2.94 -2.08
N PHE A 124 8.69 -4.13 -2.65
CA PHE A 124 8.23 -5.37 -2.02
C PHE A 124 8.89 -5.62 -0.66
N HIS A 125 10.19 -5.36 -0.51
CA HIS A 125 10.84 -5.43 0.82
C HIS A 125 10.31 -4.38 1.79
N LYS A 126 9.94 -3.18 1.34
CA LYS A 126 9.27 -2.20 2.21
C LYS A 126 7.90 -2.72 2.68
N ALA A 127 7.14 -3.38 1.81
CA ALA A 127 5.86 -3.99 2.19
C ALA A 127 6.06 -5.16 3.16
N GLU A 128 7.04 -6.02 2.88
CA GLU A 128 7.44 -7.16 3.72
C GLU A 128 7.82 -6.71 5.14
N ASN A 129 8.66 -5.68 5.27
CA ASN A 129 9.13 -5.18 6.57
C ASN A 129 7.99 -4.60 7.43
N ILE A 130 6.91 -4.10 6.81
CA ILE A 130 5.74 -3.64 7.56
C ILE A 130 4.93 -4.84 8.10
N ALA A 131 4.97 -5.97 7.40
CA ALA A 131 4.22 -7.17 7.73
C ALA A 131 5.00 -8.18 8.60
N GLU A 132 6.10 -7.76 9.25
CA GLU A 132 7.06 -8.62 9.96
C GLU A 132 6.45 -9.65 10.94
N GLU A 133 5.22 -9.43 11.44
CA GLU A 133 4.52 -10.30 12.40
C GLU A 133 3.23 -10.97 11.86
N ASN A 134 2.96 -10.92 10.55
CA ASN A 134 1.68 -11.35 9.99
C ASN A 134 1.85 -12.41 8.87
N PRO A 135 0.98 -13.44 8.78
CA PRO A 135 0.90 -14.34 7.63
C PRO A 135 0.90 -13.67 6.24
N VAL A 136 0.46 -12.40 6.15
CA VAL A 136 0.53 -11.58 4.93
C VAL A 136 1.95 -11.41 4.40
N ARG A 137 2.99 -11.51 5.26
CA ARG A 137 4.40 -11.41 4.86
C ARG A 137 4.79 -12.40 3.77
N ALA A 138 4.29 -13.63 3.85
CA ALA A 138 4.59 -14.67 2.85
C ALA A 138 4.13 -14.27 1.45
N GLY A 139 3.02 -13.52 1.33
CA GLY A 139 2.59 -12.95 0.05
C GLY A 139 3.64 -12.04 -0.57
N PHE A 140 4.24 -11.13 0.22
CA PHE A 140 5.30 -10.26 -0.27
C PHE A 140 6.60 -11.02 -0.59
N GLN A 141 6.92 -12.08 0.18
CA GLN A 141 8.04 -12.95 -0.13
C GLN A 141 7.86 -13.70 -1.46
N LEU A 142 6.62 -14.10 -1.79
CA LEU A 142 6.29 -14.64 -3.11
C LEU A 142 6.48 -13.60 -4.22
N ASP A 143 6.05 -12.35 -4.01
CA ASP A 143 6.27 -11.26 -4.97
C ASP A 143 7.78 -10.99 -5.19
N ILE A 144 8.59 -11.03 -4.12
CA ILE A 144 10.05 -10.93 -4.16
C ILE A 144 10.66 -12.09 -4.95
N ALA A 145 10.29 -13.33 -4.62
CA ALA A 145 10.78 -14.52 -5.31
C ALA A 145 10.43 -14.50 -6.80
N ALA A 146 9.18 -14.17 -7.15
CA ALA A 146 8.74 -14.04 -8.54
C ALA A 146 9.55 -12.96 -9.30
N THR A 147 9.85 -11.84 -8.64
CA THR A 147 10.69 -10.77 -9.21
C THR A 147 12.13 -11.24 -9.44
N LEU A 148 12.71 -11.96 -8.47
CA LEU A 148 14.05 -12.55 -8.60
C LEU A 148 14.10 -13.59 -9.75
N LEU A 149 13.04 -14.37 -9.93
CA LEU A 149 12.92 -15.30 -11.07
C LEU A 149 12.84 -14.56 -12.40
N ALA A 150 12.09 -13.47 -12.48
CA ALA A 150 12.02 -12.62 -13.67
C ALA A 150 13.39 -11.99 -14.02
N GLN A 151 14.23 -11.73 -13.01
CA GLN A 151 15.63 -11.32 -13.17
C GLN A 151 16.60 -12.47 -13.51
N ASN A 152 16.14 -13.72 -13.53
CA ASN A 152 16.98 -14.93 -13.60
C ASN A 152 17.94 -15.08 -12.41
N ASN A 153 17.65 -14.43 -11.29
CA ASN A 153 18.39 -14.60 -10.04
C ASN A 153 17.85 -15.81 -9.27
N TYR A 154 18.13 -17.00 -9.81
CA TYR A 154 17.56 -18.25 -9.32
C TYR A 154 18.05 -18.63 -7.91
N GLU A 155 19.30 -18.30 -7.57
CA GLU A 155 19.87 -18.59 -6.25
C GLU A 155 19.12 -17.86 -5.14
N ASN A 156 18.96 -16.54 -5.27
CA ASN A 156 18.22 -15.74 -4.29
C ASN A 156 16.73 -16.10 -4.29
N ALA A 157 16.15 -16.38 -5.46
CA ALA A 157 14.75 -16.81 -5.55
C ALA A 157 14.53 -18.11 -4.77
N LEU A 158 15.41 -19.11 -4.95
CA LEU A 158 15.32 -20.38 -4.23
C LEU A 158 15.42 -20.17 -2.72
N GLN A 159 16.38 -19.35 -2.26
CA GLN A 159 16.52 -19.04 -0.84
C GLN A 159 15.24 -18.42 -0.26
N THR A 160 14.70 -17.38 -0.91
CA THR A 160 13.45 -16.73 -0.45
C THR A 160 12.29 -17.72 -0.41
N LEU A 161 12.18 -18.63 -1.37
CA LEU A 161 11.10 -19.62 -1.39
C LEU A 161 11.26 -20.67 -0.28
N GLU A 162 12.48 -21.12 0.00
CA GLU A 162 12.76 -22.07 1.10
C GLU A 162 12.43 -21.45 2.47
N GLU A 163 12.70 -20.15 2.66
CA GLU A 163 12.29 -19.41 3.87
C GLU A 163 10.76 -19.43 4.10
N ILE A 164 9.96 -19.44 3.02
CA ILE A 164 8.49 -19.55 3.11
C ILE A 164 8.07 -20.97 3.54
N ILE A 165 8.72 -22.01 3.01
CA ILE A 165 8.42 -23.41 3.32
C ILE A 165 8.73 -23.71 4.79
N ASP A 166 9.89 -23.25 5.25
CA ASP A 166 10.42 -23.52 6.59
C ASP A 166 9.66 -22.76 7.69
N ASN A 167 8.89 -21.73 7.35
CA ASN A 167 8.10 -20.97 8.31
C ASN A 167 6.79 -21.70 8.66
N GLU A 168 6.63 -22.10 9.92
CA GLU A 168 5.46 -22.84 10.42
C GLU A 168 4.15 -22.02 10.42
N ASP A 169 4.24 -20.70 10.49
CA ASP A 169 3.08 -19.79 10.56
C ASP A 169 2.48 -19.47 9.18
N VAL A 170 3.14 -19.90 8.10
CA VAL A 170 2.68 -19.67 6.73
C VAL A 170 1.62 -20.69 6.32
N GLY A 171 0.55 -20.20 5.70
CA GLY A 171 -0.56 -21.01 5.22
C GLY A 171 -0.18 -21.98 4.08
N PHE A 172 -0.97 -23.04 3.94
CA PHE A 172 -0.77 -24.03 2.87
C PHE A 172 -0.83 -23.43 1.45
N ASN A 173 -1.61 -22.36 1.25
CA ASN A 173 -1.73 -21.74 -0.07
C ASN A 173 -0.40 -21.15 -0.53
N GLU A 174 0.23 -20.35 0.32
CA GLU A 174 1.51 -19.71 0.05
C GLU A 174 2.62 -20.75 -0.09
N LYS A 175 2.60 -21.80 0.75
CA LYS A 175 3.55 -22.93 0.65
C LYS A 175 3.42 -23.69 -0.66
N ASN A 176 2.20 -23.98 -1.12
CA ASN A 176 1.99 -24.67 -2.40
C ASN A 176 2.54 -23.85 -3.57
N ILE A 177 2.30 -22.52 -3.58
CA ILE A 177 2.87 -21.63 -4.60
C ILE A 177 4.40 -21.66 -4.51
N ALA A 178 4.96 -21.60 -3.30
CA ALA A 178 6.40 -21.65 -3.11
C ALA A 178 7.00 -22.98 -3.62
N GLU A 179 6.37 -24.13 -3.35
CA GLU A 179 6.80 -25.44 -3.85
C GLU A 179 6.81 -25.51 -5.39
N GLU A 180 5.77 -24.98 -6.05
CA GLU A 180 5.70 -24.90 -7.51
C GLU A 180 6.85 -24.04 -8.07
N LEU A 181 7.10 -22.87 -7.46
CA LEU A 181 8.19 -21.99 -7.86
C LEU A 181 9.56 -22.62 -7.56
N ILE A 182 9.73 -23.36 -6.46
CA ILE A 182 10.97 -24.09 -6.14
C ILE A 182 11.26 -25.13 -7.22
N ALA A 183 10.26 -25.92 -7.63
CA ALA A 183 10.42 -26.91 -8.68
C ALA A 183 10.86 -26.28 -10.00
N TYR A 184 10.23 -25.17 -10.39
CA TYR A 184 10.62 -24.38 -11.56
C TYR A 184 12.05 -23.84 -11.42
N THR A 185 12.41 -23.31 -10.26
CA THR A 185 13.73 -22.71 -9.98
C THR A 185 14.83 -23.76 -10.07
N LYS A 186 14.65 -24.93 -9.43
CA LYS A 186 15.59 -26.06 -9.48
C LYS A 186 15.78 -26.57 -10.90
N GLN A 187 14.70 -26.68 -11.68
CA GLN A 187 14.78 -27.02 -13.10
C GLN A 187 15.65 -26.02 -13.88
N LYS A 188 15.49 -24.70 -13.64
CA LYS A 188 16.30 -23.66 -14.29
C LYS A 188 17.77 -23.69 -13.88
N MET A 189 18.04 -24.10 -12.64
CA MET A 189 19.39 -24.29 -12.11
C MET A 189 20.05 -25.61 -12.55
N GLY A 190 19.27 -26.57 -13.03
CA GLY A 190 19.77 -27.88 -13.45
C GLY A 190 20.07 -28.84 -12.29
N ILE A 191 19.35 -28.70 -11.17
CA ILE A 191 19.45 -29.52 -9.96
C ILE A 191 18.15 -30.24 -9.62
#